data_AF-A0A7U9SA37-F1
#
_entry.id   AF-A0A7U9SA37-F1
#
_cell.length_a   1.000
_cell.length_b   1.000
_cell.length_c   1.000
_cell.angle_alpha   90.00
_cell.angle_beta   90.00
_cell.angle_gamma   90.00
#
_symmetry.space_group_name_H-M   'P 1'
#
loop_
_entity.id
_entity.type
_entity.pdbx_description
1 polymer ?
#
loop_
_entity_poly.entity_id
_entity_poly.type
_entity_poly.pdbx_seq_one_letter_code
_entity_poly.pdbx_strand_id
1 'polypeptide(L)'
;MIEISYDRNMLAQVEKKLGKMKSEAPKALKNALNQTAKQARKELTDEAQKTYTVKTGRFNKAMKIKNATPARLEATIKATGRVMGLKDYKVSPATMRTGANRPDVVKAKVLKAGGMKPLEMGGLKAFVTKFSSGHVAVAQRRGAARLPIKSFSANSIPVMLGNEKRVYGIVKPHIKDNLKQNVNAQVRKILGG
;
A
#
# COMPACT_ATOMS: atom_id res chain seq x y z
N MET A 1 -7.57 8.56 -1.35
CA MET A 1 -7.79 8.52 0.13
C MET A 1 -8.79 7.42 0.38
N ILE A 2 -8.65 6.64 1.45
CA ILE A 2 -9.67 5.65 1.82
C ILE A 2 -10.37 6.19 3.07
N GLU A 3 -11.66 6.42 2.95
CA GLU A 3 -12.51 6.88 4.03
C GLU A 3 -13.27 5.68 4.60
N ILE A 4 -13.24 5.56 5.93
CA ILE A 4 -13.98 4.55 6.68
C ILE A 4 -14.93 5.33 7.57
N SER A 5 -16.19 5.37 7.16
CA SER A 5 -17.28 6.02 7.88
C SER A 5 -18.39 5.00 8.14
N TYR A 6 -19.25 5.35 9.08
CA TYR A 6 -20.49 4.64 9.33
C TYR A 6 -21.60 5.22 8.44
N ASP A 7 -22.61 4.41 8.14
CA ASP A 7 -23.86 4.90 7.56
C ASP A 7 -24.65 5.68 8.62
N ARG A 8 -25.37 6.76 8.27
CA ARG A 8 -26.10 7.62 9.22
C ARG A 8 -27.03 6.81 10.13
N ASN A 9 -27.59 5.72 9.63
CA ASN A 9 -28.47 4.84 10.38
C ASN A 9 -27.75 3.98 11.45
N MET A 10 -26.44 3.79 11.34
CA MET A 10 -25.67 2.92 12.23
C MET A 10 -25.51 3.52 13.63
N LEU A 11 -25.49 4.85 13.79
CA LEU A 11 -25.48 5.48 15.12
C LEU A 11 -26.77 5.19 15.87
N ALA A 12 -27.92 5.46 15.26
CA ALA A 12 -29.22 5.16 15.86
C ALA A 12 -29.39 3.66 16.20
N GLN A 13 -28.86 2.76 15.35
CA GLN A 13 -28.85 1.32 15.64
C GLN A 13 -27.99 0.97 16.85
N VAL A 14 -26.82 1.59 17.00
CA VAL A 14 -25.95 1.38 18.16
C VAL A 14 -26.58 1.95 19.43
N GLU A 15 -27.14 3.15 19.37
CA GLU A 15 -27.88 3.76 20.48
C GLU A 15 -29.05 2.87 20.93
N LYS A 16 -29.84 2.36 19.99
CA LYS A 16 -30.95 1.44 20.26
C LYS A 16 -30.46 0.16 20.94
N LYS A 17 -29.35 -0.42 20.49
CA LYS A 17 -28.75 -1.61 21.11
C LYS A 17 -28.21 -1.35 22.52
N LEU A 18 -27.71 -0.14 22.78
CA LEU A 18 -27.16 0.24 24.08
C LEU A 18 -28.22 0.66 25.10
N GLY A 19 -29.44 1.01 24.66
CA GLY A 19 -30.55 1.32 25.55
C GLY A 19 -30.22 2.45 26.53
N LYS A 20 -30.21 2.15 27.83
CA LYS A 20 -29.86 3.10 28.90
C LYS A 20 -28.43 3.67 28.75
N MET A 21 -27.54 2.97 28.05
CA MET A 21 -26.15 3.37 27.81
C MET A 21 -25.93 4.08 26.47
N LYS A 22 -26.98 4.62 25.83
CA LYS A 22 -26.91 5.28 24.52
C LYS A 22 -25.83 6.37 24.42
N SER A 23 -25.49 7.05 25.52
CA SER A 23 -24.42 8.05 25.58
C SER A 23 -23.03 7.49 25.24
N GLU A 24 -22.82 6.17 25.37
CA GLU A 24 -21.56 5.51 25.02
C GLU A 24 -21.46 5.18 23.50
N ALA A 25 -22.53 5.37 22.72
CA ALA A 25 -22.56 5.04 21.29
C ALA A 25 -21.44 5.72 20.47
N PRO A 26 -21.16 7.03 20.63
CA PRO A 26 -20.07 7.66 19.90
C PRO A 26 -18.69 7.07 20.23
N LYS A 27 -18.47 6.66 21.49
CA LYS A 27 -17.23 6.02 21.93
C LYS A 27 -17.09 4.62 21.34
N ALA A 28 -18.16 3.84 21.33
CA ALA A 28 -18.20 2.52 20.70
C ALA A 28 -17.83 2.60 19.22
N LEU A 29 -18.46 3.52 18.49
CA LEU A 29 -18.24 3.75 17.06
C LEU A 29 -16.83 4.25 16.77
N LYS A 30 -16.34 5.24 17.53
CA LYS A 30 -14.96 5.73 17.42
C LYS A 30 -13.95 4.58 17.53
N ASN A 31 -14.12 3.72 18.53
CA ASN A 31 -13.20 2.60 18.75
C ASN A 31 -13.30 1.57 17.62
N ALA A 32 -14.51 1.24 17.16
CA ALA A 32 -14.73 0.33 16.05
C ALA A 32 -14.11 0.85 14.74
N LEU A 33 -14.29 2.14 14.41
CA LEU A 33 -13.70 2.78 13.23
C LEU A 33 -12.16 2.75 13.29
N ASN A 34 -11.58 3.09 14.44
CA ASN A 34 -10.11 3.08 14.61
C ASN A 34 -9.53 1.67 14.51
N GLN A 35 -10.22 0.67 15.06
CA GLN A 35 -9.82 -0.74 14.93
C GLN A 35 -9.91 -1.21 13.48
N THR A 36 -11.00 -0.85 12.79
CA THR A 36 -11.21 -1.15 11.37
C THR A 36 -10.14 -0.51 10.51
N ALA A 37 -9.77 0.76 10.76
CA ALA A 37 -8.71 1.43 10.01
C ALA A 37 -7.34 0.76 10.19
N LYS A 38 -7.03 0.25 11.39
CA LYS A 38 -5.81 -0.52 11.64
C LYS A 38 -5.80 -1.84 10.87
N GLN A 39 -6.92 -2.57 10.89
CA GLN A 39 -7.09 -3.81 10.12
C GLN A 39 -6.98 -3.55 8.62
N ALA A 40 -7.70 -2.57 8.10
CA ALA A 40 -7.66 -2.17 6.71
C ALA A 40 -6.24 -1.83 6.23
N ARG A 41 -5.46 -1.06 7.02
CA ARG A 41 -4.07 -0.75 6.68
C ARG A 41 -3.21 -2.02 6.60
N LYS A 42 -3.41 -2.98 7.50
CA LYS A 42 -2.70 -4.25 7.51
C LYS A 42 -3.08 -5.08 6.28
N GLU A 43 -4.36 -5.27 6.02
CA GLU A 43 -4.86 -6.04 4.88
C GLU A 43 -4.42 -5.45 3.54
N LEU A 44 -4.45 -4.12 3.38
CA LEU A 44 -3.91 -3.45 2.20
C LEU A 44 -2.42 -3.70 2.01
N THR A 45 -1.66 -3.70 3.12
CA THR A 45 -0.23 -3.99 3.09
C THR A 45 0.03 -5.44 2.69
N ASP A 46 -0.71 -6.38 3.28
CA ASP A 46 -0.56 -7.81 3.02
C ASP A 46 -0.94 -8.14 1.57
N GLU A 47 -2.05 -7.59 1.06
CA GLU A 47 -2.51 -7.83 -0.31
C GLU A 47 -1.62 -7.18 -1.35
N ALA A 48 -1.12 -5.96 -1.08
CA ALA A 48 -0.09 -5.34 -1.92
C ALA A 48 1.21 -6.16 -1.91
N GLN A 49 1.60 -6.72 -0.75
CA GLN A 49 2.79 -7.56 -0.65
C GLN A 49 2.63 -8.90 -1.37
N LYS A 50 1.42 -9.47 -1.47
CA LYS A 50 1.14 -10.65 -2.30
C LYS A 50 1.21 -10.33 -3.79
N THR A 51 0.82 -9.11 -4.17
CA THR A 51 0.73 -8.71 -5.58
C THR A 51 2.05 -8.21 -6.16
N TYR A 52 2.81 -7.41 -5.42
CA TYR A 52 3.99 -6.69 -5.92
C TYR A 52 5.28 -7.17 -5.25
N THR A 53 6.41 -6.99 -5.92
CA THR A 53 7.73 -7.37 -5.37
C THR A 53 8.36 -6.31 -4.47
N VAL A 54 7.65 -5.22 -4.18
CA VAL A 54 8.11 -4.15 -3.29
C VAL A 54 8.20 -4.69 -1.85
N LYS A 55 9.04 -4.09 -1.01
CA LYS A 55 9.17 -4.49 0.40
C LYS A 55 8.00 -3.96 1.25
N THR A 56 7.48 -4.79 2.14
CA THR A 56 6.35 -4.49 3.05
C THR A 56 6.53 -3.17 3.82
N GLY A 57 7.74 -2.91 4.33
CA GLY A 57 8.03 -1.70 5.10
C GLY A 57 7.78 -0.39 4.35
N ARG A 58 7.81 -0.41 3.00
CA ARG A 58 7.50 0.77 2.20
C ARG A 58 6.01 1.07 2.16
N PHE A 59 5.17 0.05 2.02
CA PHE A 59 3.70 0.20 2.07
C PHE A 59 3.25 0.77 3.42
N ASN A 60 3.78 0.22 4.51
CA ASN A 60 3.48 0.71 5.86
C ASN A 60 3.83 2.20 6.03
N LYS A 61 5.03 2.62 5.60
CA LYS A 61 5.46 4.03 5.71
C LYS A 61 4.64 4.99 4.86
N ALA A 62 4.12 4.51 3.73
CA ALA A 62 3.31 5.31 2.80
C ALA A 62 1.88 5.58 3.31
N MET A 63 1.36 4.75 4.22
CA MET A 63 -0.01 4.88 4.74
C MET A 63 -0.04 5.52 6.13
N LYS A 64 -0.78 6.61 6.27
CA LYS A 64 -1.09 7.26 7.55
C LYS A 64 -2.57 7.13 7.87
N ILE A 65 -2.87 6.72 9.10
CA ILE A 65 -4.24 6.67 9.63
C ILE A 65 -4.52 7.99 10.35
N LYS A 66 -5.62 8.66 10.00
CA LYS A 66 -6.25 9.69 10.83
C LYS A 66 -7.37 9.00 11.61
N ASN A 67 -7.25 9.01 12.93
CA ASN A 67 -8.22 8.34 13.80
C ASN A 67 -9.54 9.13 13.87
N ALA A 68 -10.62 8.39 14.05
CA ALA A 68 -11.92 8.91 14.45
C ALA A 68 -11.88 9.46 15.88
N THR A 69 -12.74 10.45 16.13
CA THR A 69 -13.03 11.01 17.44
C THR A 69 -14.53 10.87 17.74
N PRO A 70 -14.99 11.02 19.00
CA PRO A 70 -16.42 10.98 19.30
C PRO A 70 -17.20 12.07 18.55
N ALA A 71 -16.59 13.23 18.30
CA ALA A 71 -17.19 14.34 17.54
C ALA A 71 -17.11 14.12 16.00
N ARG A 72 -16.13 13.35 15.53
CA ARG A 72 -15.93 13.01 14.11
C ARG A 72 -15.74 11.51 13.98
N LEU A 73 -16.86 10.81 13.80
CA LEU A 73 -16.95 9.36 13.63
C LEU A 73 -16.53 8.93 12.21
N GLU A 74 -15.30 9.26 11.86
CA GLU A 74 -14.69 8.97 10.55
C GLU A 74 -13.20 8.72 10.76
N ALA A 75 -12.71 7.59 10.27
CA ALA A 75 -11.28 7.30 10.20
C ALA A 75 -10.85 7.29 8.73
N THR A 76 -9.68 7.86 8.44
CA THR A 76 -9.17 7.90 7.06
C THR A 76 -7.78 7.31 6.95
N ILE A 77 -7.52 6.63 5.84
CA ILE A 77 -6.20 6.14 5.47
C ILE A 77 -5.73 6.95 4.27
N LYS A 78 -4.68 7.75 4.47
CA LYS A 78 -4.04 8.52 3.41
C LYS A 78 -2.75 7.81 3.00
N ALA A 79 -2.74 7.29 1.78
CA ALA A 79 -1.54 6.78 1.12
C ALA A 79 -0.85 7.91 0.35
N THR A 80 0.44 8.12 0.60
CA THR A 80 1.27 9.08 -0.13
C THR A 80 2.55 8.42 -0.62
N GLY A 81 3.11 8.91 -1.73
CA GLY A 81 4.35 8.38 -2.26
C GLY A 81 4.60 8.88 -3.67
N ARG A 82 5.89 9.11 -3.99
CA ARG A 82 6.32 9.47 -5.34
C ARG A 82 6.39 8.23 -6.23
N VAL A 83 6.52 8.47 -7.54
CA VAL A 83 6.87 7.41 -8.51
C VAL A 83 8.13 6.70 -8.03
N MET A 84 8.12 5.37 -8.10
CA MET A 84 9.22 4.55 -7.62
C MET A 84 10.20 4.26 -8.75
N GLY A 85 11.48 4.11 -8.40
CA GLY A 85 12.45 3.57 -9.34
C GLY A 85 12.25 2.08 -9.50
N LEU A 86 12.54 1.52 -10.67
CA LEU A 86 12.46 0.08 -10.90
C LEU A 86 13.40 -0.70 -9.94
N LYS A 87 14.46 -0.06 -9.45
CA LYS A 87 15.39 -0.58 -8.44
C LYS A 87 14.72 -0.92 -7.10
N ASP A 88 13.59 -0.30 -6.80
CA ASP A 88 12.81 -0.56 -5.59
C ASP A 88 11.94 -1.83 -5.68
N TYR A 89 11.83 -2.40 -6.89
CA TYR A 89 11.23 -3.69 -7.17
C TYR A 89 12.31 -4.78 -7.25
N LYS A 90 11.92 -6.01 -7.59
CA LYS A 90 12.88 -7.10 -7.75
C LYS A 90 13.66 -6.90 -9.05
N VAL A 91 14.97 -6.75 -8.92
CA VAL A 91 15.92 -6.59 -10.03
C VAL A 91 17.05 -7.59 -9.86
N SER A 92 17.50 -8.18 -10.98
CA SER A 92 18.65 -9.09 -11.01
C SER A 92 19.62 -8.69 -12.13
N PRO A 93 20.92 -8.51 -11.83
CA PRO A 93 21.50 -8.44 -10.49
C PRO A 93 20.96 -7.23 -9.70
N ALA A 94 20.87 -7.37 -8.38
CA ALA A 94 20.32 -6.32 -7.52
C ALA A 94 21.32 -5.17 -7.26
N THR A 95 22.60 -5.38 -7.55
CA THR A 95 23.69 -4.42 -7.37
C THR A 95 24.39 -4.16 -8.70
N MET A 96 25.10 -3.04 -8.78
CA MET A 96 25.94 -2.73 -9.94
C MET A 96 27.07 -3.76 -10.03
N ARG A 97 27.25 -4.35 -11.22
CA ARG A 97 28.36 -5.26 -11.53
C ARG A 97 29.12 -4.74 -12.75
N THR A 98 30.43 -4.84 -12.72
CA THR A 98 31.36 -4.30 -13.73
C THR A 98 32.40 -5.35 -14.13
N GLY A 99 33.15 -5.07 -15.21
CA GLY A 99 34.18 -5.98 -15.72
C GLY A 99 33.62 -7.35 -16.08
N ALA A 100 34.36 -8.40 -15.74
CA ALA A 100 33.97 -9.80 -15.96
C ALA A 100 32.66 -10.21 -15.28
N ASN A 101 32.23 -9.49 -14.24
CA ASN A 101 30.99 -9.77 -13.51
C ASN A 101 29.75 -9.08 -14.09
N ARG A 102 29.92 -8.29 -15.15
CA ARG A 102 28.81 -7.57 -15.79
C ARG A 102 27.83 -8.58 -16.38
N PRO A 103 26.53 -8.52 -16.02
CA PRO A 103 25.54 -9.43 -16.57
C PRO A 103 25.31 -9.15 -18.05
N ASP A 104 24.97 -10.18 -18.82
CA ASP A 104 24.55 -10.02 -20.21
C ASP A 104 23.28 -9.19 -20.33
N VAL A 105 22.36 -9.30 -19.37
CA VAL A 105 21.12 -8.51 -19.32
C VAL A 105 20.66 -8.32 -17.87
N VAL A 106 20.21 -7.11 -17.53
CA VAL A 106 19.48 -6.87 -16.28
C VAL A 106 18.03 -7.27 -16.46
N LYS A 107 17.49 -8.00 -15.49
CA LYS A 107 16.08 -8.41 -15.47
C LYS A 107 15.36 -7.70 -14.32
N ALA A 108 14.08 -7.43 -14.48
CA ALA A 108 13.23 -6.93 -13.40
C ALA A 108 11.86 -7.61 -13.37
N LYS A 109 11.21 -7.52 -12.20
CA LYS A 109 9.87 -8.04 -11.96
C LYS A 109 9.14 -7.08 -11.05
N VAL A 110 7.95 -6.65 -11.48
CA VAL A 110 7.10 -5.70 -10.76
C VAL A 110 6.02 -6.43 -9.97
N LEU A 111 5.24 -7.27 -10.67
CA LEU A 111 4.25 -8.16 -10.07
C LEU A 111 4.92 -9.43 -9.57
N LYS A 112 4.47 -9.99 -8.45
CA LYS A 112 4.91 -11.30 -7.96
C LYS A 112 4.46 -12.44 -8.87
N ALA A 113 3.34 -12.29 -9.57
CA ALA A 113 2.95 -13.19 -10.64
C ALA A 113 3.92 -13.06 -11.84
N GLY A 114 4.21 -14.18 -12.50
CA GLY A 114 5.03 -14.23 -13.72
C GLY A 114 6.54 -14.28 -13.50
N GLY A 115 7.31 -14.30 -14.60
CA GLY A 115 8.77 -14.35 -14.59
C GLY A 115 9.45 -12.98 -14.50
N MET A 116 10.77 -12.98 -14.26
CA MET A 116 11.61 -11.79 -14.43
C MET A 116 11.74 -11.48 -15.92
N LYS A 117 11.50 -10.23 -16.33
CA LYS A 117 11.63 -9.83 -17.74
C LYS A 117 13.00 -9.20 -18.00
N PRO A 118 13.69 -9.57 -19.11
CA PRO A 118 14.89 -8.87 -19.54
C PRO A 118 14.56 -7.43 -19.90
N LEU A 119 15.49 -6.54 -19.58
CA LEU A 119 15.35 -5.11 -19.81
C LEU A 119 16.26 -4.69 -20.95
N GLU A 120 15.70 -4.71 -22.15
CA GLU A 120 16.37 -4.34 -23.39
C GLU A 120 15.34 -3.68 -24.32
N MET A 121 15.72 -2.58 -24.96
CA MET A 121 14.86 -1.85 -25.89
C MET A 121 15.75 -1.21 -26.95
N GLY A 122 15.41 -1.39 -28.23
CA GLY A 122 16.19 -0.85 -29.35
C GLY A 122 17.63 -1.37 -29.40
N GLY A 123 17.87 -2.63 -29.03
CA GLY A 123 19.21 -3.24 -28.97
C GLY A 123 20.11 -2.73 -27.84
N LEU A 124 19.59 -1.83 -26.99
CA LEU A 124 20.34 -1.28 -25.85
C LEU A 124 19.93 -1.99 -24.57
N LYS A 125 20.90 -2.53 -23.84
CA LYS A 125 20.63 -3.23 -22.59
C LYS A 125 20.59 -2.28 -21.40
N ALA A 126 19.65 -2.50 -20.49
CA ALA A 126 19.64 -1.79 -19.21
C ALA A 126 20.75 -2.31 -18.29
N PHE A 127 21.18 -1.45 -17.36
CA PHE A 127 22.20 -1.74 -16.36
C PHE A 127 21.86 -1.08 -15.03
N VAL A 128 22.40 -1.61 -13.94
CA VAL A 128 22.33 -0.96 -12.63
C VAL A 128 23.50 0.03 -12.53
N THR A 129 23.22 1.26 -12.12
CA THR A 129 24.22 2.32 -11.96
C THR A 129 24.03 3.05 -10.64
N LYS A 130 25.13 3.58 -10.09
CA LYS A 130 25.14 4.47 -8.93
C LYS A 130 25.52 5.87 -9.41
N PHE A 131 24.64 6.84 -9.17
CA PHE A 131 24.88 8.25 -9.44
C PHE A 131 25.84 8.86 -8.42
N SER A 132 26.40 10.02 -8.74
CA SER A 132 27.26 10.80 -7.82
C SER A 132 26.56 11.13 -6.49
N SER A 133 25.23 11.32 -6.51
CA SER A 133 24.39 11.48 -5.31
C SER A 133 24.31 10.23 -4.42
N GLY A 134 24.91 9.12 -4.83
CA GLY A 134 24.80 7.82 -4.18
C GLY A 134 23.51 7.05 -4.54
N HIS A 135 22.58 7.67 -5.26
CA HIS A 135 21.35 7.01 -5.71
C HIS A 135 21.67 5.86 -6.67
N VAL A 136 21.07 4.69 -6.45
CA VAL A 136 21.21 3.53 -7.34
C VAL A 136 19.94 3.36 -8.15
N ALA A 137 20.08 3.25 -9.47
CA ALA A 137 18.96 3.05 -10.38
C ALA A 137 19.23 1.93 -11.38
N VAL A 138 18.15 1.41 -11.95
CA VAL A 138 18.19 0.67 -13.22
C VAL A 138 18.03 1.71 -14.32
N ALA A 139 18.97 1.77 -15.24
CA ALA A 139 18.98 2.74 -16.31
C ALA A 139 19.37 2.11 -17.64
N GLN A 140 19.06 2.81 -18.72
CA GLN A 140 19.40 2.45 -20.09
C GLN A 140 19.95 3.67 -20.80
N ARG A 141 20.90 3.49 -21.72
CA ARG A 141 21.34 4.58 -22.61
C ARG A 141 20.21 4.98 -23.56
N ARG A 142 20.19 6.23 -24.02
CA ARG A 142 19.28 6.65 -25.10
C ARG A 142 19.80 6.30 -26.50
N GLY A 143 21.10 6.07 -26.63
CA GLY A 143 21.76 5.70 -27.89
C GLY A 143 23.07 4.96 -27.63
N ALA A 144 23.89 4.79 -28.66
CA ALA A 144 25.20 4.14 -28.55
C ALA A 144 26.16 4.91 -27.62
N ALA A 145 26.07 6.24 -27.62
CA ALA A 145 26.90 7.11 -26.79
C ALA A 145 26.69 6.86 -25.29
N ARG A 146 27.74 7.07 -24.50
CA ARG A 146 27.73 6.80 -23.04
C ARG A 146 26.62 7.58 -22.31
N LEU A 147 26.39 8.81 -22.73
CA LEU A 147 25.33 9.67 -22.21
C LEU A 147 24.49 10.17 -23.40
N PRO A 148 23.21 10.53 -23.18
CA PRO A 148 22.47 10.49 -21.92
C PRO A 148 21.93 9.09 -21.56
N ILE A 149 21.63 8.89 -20.28
CA ILE A 149 20.96 7.69 -19.76
C ILE A 149 19.57 8.04 -19.19
N LYS A 150 18.64 7.09 -19.27
CA LYS A 150 17.29 7.18 -18.72
C LYS A 150 17.12 6.15 -17.62
N SER A 151 16.76 6.60 -16.42
CA SER A 151 16.39 5.72 -15.31
C SER A 151 14.97 5.17 -15.51
N PHE A 152 14.76 3.91 -15.16
CA PHE A 152 13.46 3.27 -15.22
C PHE A 152 12.66 3.49 -13.96
N SER A 153 11.39 3.84 -14.17
CA SER A 153 10.39 4.06 -13.14
C SER A 153 9.34 2.98 -13.19
N ALA A 154 8.63 2.81 -12.08
CA ALA A 154 7.52 1.88 -11.92
C ALA A 154 6.46 2.52 -11.00
N ASN A 155 5.35 1.79 -10.81
CA ASN A 155 4.19 2.30 -10.08
C ASN A 155 4.57 2.85 -8.70
N SER A 156 3.92 3.96 -8.33
CA SER A 156 4.01 4.51 -6.98
C SER A 156 3.22 3.66 -5.99
N ILE A 157 3.50 3.82 -4.70
CA ILE A 157 2.78 3.11 -3.64
C ILE A 157 1.28 3.42 -3.63
N PRO A 158 0.82 4.69 -3.76
CA PRO A 158 -0.61 4.98 -3.84
C PRO A 158 -1.29 4.29 -5.03
N VAL A 159 -0.63 4.22 -6.19
CA VAL A 159 -1.18 3.53 -7.38
C VAL A 159 -1.27 2.03 -7.16
N MET A 160 -0.27 1.42 -6.51
CA MET A 160 -0.31 -0.01 -6.17
C MET A 160 -1.42 -0.34 -5.18
N LEU A 161 -1.55 0.44 -4.11
CA LEU A 161 -2.54 0.24 -3.06
C LEU A 161 -3.96 0.46 -3.57
N GLY A 162 -4.17 1.52 -4.37
CA GLY A 162 -5.46 1.85 -4.98
C GLY A 162 -5.85 0.98 -6.18
N ASN A 163 -5.09 -0.08 -6.48
CA ASN A 163 -5.41 -0.95 -7.61
C ASN A 163 -6.69 -1.75 -7.32
N GLU A 164 -7.78 -1.43 -7.99
CA GLU A 164 -9.09 -2.07 -7.79
C GLU A 164 -9.09 -3.56 -8.12
N LYS A 165 -8.28 -4.01 -9.08
CA LYS A 165 -8.29 -5.41 -9.51
C LYS A 165 -7.43 -6.32 -8.63
N ARG A 166 -6.42 -5.77 -7.95
CA ARG A 166 -5.36 -6.57 -7.32
C ARG A 166 -5.14 -6.27 -5.84
N VAL A 167 -5.60 -5.12 -5.33
CA VAL A 167 -5.37 -4.74 -3.93
C VAL A 167 -6.63 -4.13 -3.31
N TYR A 168 -6.96 -2.88 -3.64
CA TYR A 168 -8.03 -2.18 -2.95
C TYR A 168 -9.38 -2.85 -3.13
N GLY A 169 -9.74 -3.27 -4.35
CA GLY A 169 -11.04 -3.92 -4.59
C GLY A 169 -11.18 -5.28 -3.91
N ILE A 170 -10.06 -5.96 -3.60
CA ILE A 170 -10.04 -7.20 -2.81
C ILE A 170 -10.26 -6.90 -1.33
N VAL A 171 -9.61 -5.85 -0.80
CA VAL A 171 -9.69 -5.50 0.63
C VAL A 171 -10.96 -4.72 0.99
N LYS A 172 -11.53 -3.96 0.04
CA LYS A 172 -12.73 -3.12 0.23
C LYS A 172 -13.93 -3.86 0.86
N PRO A 173 -14.33 -5.07 0.45
CA PRO A 173 -15.39 -5.81 1.12
C PRO A 173 -15.02 -6.16 2.57
N HIS A 174 -13.79 -6.60 2.81
CA HIS A 174 -13.32 -6.96 4.16
C HIS A 174 -13.38 -5.76 5.12
N ILE A 175 -13.08 -4.53 4.65
CA ILE A 175 -13.20 -3.31 5.46
C ILE A 175 -14.64 -3.14 5.97
N LYS A 176 -15.65 -3.39 5.12
CA LYS A 176 -17.06 -3.25 5.50
C LYS A 176 -17.46 -4.31 6.53
N ASP A 177 -17.05 -5.55 6.31
CA ASP A 177 -17.36 -6.65 7.23
C ASP A 177 -16.67 -6.47 8.58
N ASN A 178 -15.39 -6.10 8.57
CA ASN A 178 -14.62 -5.75 9.76
C ASN A 178 -15.29 -4.61 10.54
N LEU A 179 -15.80 -3.57 9.86
CA LEU A 179 -16.51 -2.49 10.55
C LEU A 179 -17.73 -3.01 11.30
N LYS A 180 -18.57 -3.82 10.64
CA LYS A 180 -19.77 -4.40 11.27
C LYS A 180 -19.41 -5.28 12.47
N GLN A 181 -18.38 -6.11 12.33
CA GLN A 181 -17.89 -6.97 13.42
C GLN A 181 -17.35 -6.16 14.59
N ASN A 182 -16.51 -5.15 14.31
CA ASN A 182 -15.92 -4.30 15.33
C ASN A 182 -16.98 -3.48 16.07
N VAL A 183 -17.99 -2.95 15.38
CA VAL A 183 -19.10 -2.24 16.04
C VAL A 183 -19.83 -3.17 17.00
N ASN A 184 -20.19 -4.37 16.57
CA ASN A 184 -20.86 -5.34 17.45
C ASN A 184 -19.98 -5.74 18.63
N ALA A 185 -18.67 -5.92 18.43
CA ALA A 185 -17.72 -6.22 19.50
C ALA A 185 -17.63 -5.08 20.54
N GLN A 186 -17.58 -3.82 20.09
CA GLN A 186 -17.55 -2.67 20.99
C GLN A 186 -18.86 -2.51 21.77
N VAL A 187 -20.01 -2.72 21.13
CA VAL A 187 -21.32 -2.71 21.81
C VAL A 187 -21.39 -3.80 22.89
N ARG A 188 -21.00 -5.03 22.58
CA ARG A 188 -20.96 -6.13 23.55
C ARG A 188 -20.03 -5.82 24.73
N LYS A 189 -18.87 -5.22 24.45
CA LYS A 189 -17.91 -4.81 25.49
C LYS A 189 -18.50 -3.78 26.46
N ILE A 190 -19.37 -2.89 25.98
CA ILE A 190 -20.03 -1.89 26.83
C ILE A 190 -21.17 -2.52 27.64
N LEU A 191 -21.94 -3.43 27.04
CA LEU A 191 -23.08 -4.07 27.72
C LEU A 191 -22.70 -5.15 28.74
N GLY A 192 -21.58 -5.85 28.53
CA GLY A 192 -21.10 -6.90 29.42
C GLY A 192 -19.97 -6.45 30.35
N GLY A 193 -19.65 -5.15 30.36
CA GLY A 193 -18.68 -4.54 31.25
C GLY A 193 -19.34 -3.71 32.34
#